data_AF-A0A955X4K0-F1
#
_entry.id   AF-A0A955X4K0-F1
#
_cell.length_a   1.000
_cell.length_b   1.000
_cell.length_c   1.000
_cell.angle_alpha   90.00
_cell.angle_beta   90.00
_cell.angle_gamma   90.00
#
_symmetry.space_group_name_H-M   'P 1'
#
loop_
_entity.id
_entity.type
_entity.pdbx_description
1 polymer ?
#
loop_
_entity_poly.entity_id
_entity_poly.type
_entity_poly.pdbx_seq_one_letter_code
_entity_poly.pdbx_strand_id
1 'polypeptide(L)'
;MQDSPELASARREGRDAGPLAGLLAVLALAVLALTGAQGIWFWLTVDEGPSPAAVEAASQVIRDGYQPGDLILLVPAYATRAREHLGDLHPLAVLDPLAEDFEAHPRVWVLGLFGQAEALRASFGTAGMTLAATDTSAPGVTVDRYDTGGRDEVTYDFMAHLKDARVWHEKGSTRTPCSQWQDVNGQGGRLGRWACPYDRDWFYVAPEWHRMGDHLRLCLWAHPPNEGRLVIQFPRVPLTGRLVGRAGHTLNGSVNARAAVDLDVAVEPEPAQRFSFELEDTWRPYMLDTATATTSTVTFAVSSVDAGVNHFCFTAELRRTRETP
;
A
#
# COMPACT_ATOMS: atom_id res chain seq x y z
N MET A 1 -67.87 -31.89 -43.67
CA MET A 1 -66.80 -32.88 -43.92
C MET A 1 -65.97 -32.35 -45.08
N GLN A 2 -64.92 -31.59 -44.78
CA GLN A 2 -63.91 -31.12 -45.72
C GLN A 2 -62.62 -31.02 -44.91
N ASP A 3 -61.71 -31.97 -45.13
CA ASP A 3 -60.43 -32.10 -44.43
C ASP A 3 -59.40 -31.14 -45.04
N SER A 4 -58.74 -30.35 -44.18
CA SER A 4 -57.71 -29.38 -44.56
C SER A 4 -56.37 -30.05 -44.91
N PRO A 5 -55.75 -29.75 -46.05
CA PRO A 5 -54.53 -30.41 -46.56
C PRO A 5 -53.19 -29.81 -46.05
N GLU A 6 -53.13 -29.24 -44.83
CA GLU A 6 -51.97 -28.42 -44.40
C GLU A 6 -50.90 -29.14 -43.55
N LEU A 7 -50.95 -30.47 -43.39
CA LEU A 7 -50.03 -31.21 -42.49
C LEU A 7 -48.97 -32.09 -43.18
N ALA A 8 -48.86 -32.08 -44.51
CA ALA A 8 -47.96 -33.00 -45.24
C ALA A 8 -46.58 -32.44 -45.62
N SER A 9 -46.30 -31.15 -45.40
CA SER A 9 -45.08 -30.48 -45.91
C SER A 9 -43.86 -30.54 -44.96
N ALA A 10 -44.05 -30.70 -43.65
CA ALA A 10 -42.99 -30.50 -42.66
C ALA A 10 -42.05 -31.71 -42.40
N ARG A 11 -42.06 -32.78 -43.23
CA ARG A 11 -41.34 -34.04 -42.94
C ARG A 11 -40.11 -34.35 -43.81
N ARG A 12 -39.63 -33.41 -44.64
CA ARG A 12 -38.54 -33.69 -45.62
C ARG A 12 -37.27 -32.82 -45.52
N GLU A 13 -37.03 -32.12 -44.43
CA GLU A 13 -35.78 -31.33 -44.24
C GLU A 13 -34.76 -31.95 -43.27
N GLY A 14 -34.91 -33.25 -42.93
CA GLY A 14 -34.21 -33.83 -41.78
C GLY A 14 -33.04 -34.78 -42.03
N ARG A 15 -32.45 -34.92 -43.23
CA ARG A 15 -31.55 -36.06 -43.48
C ARG A 15 -30.18 -35.87 -44.12
N ASP A 16 -29.78 -34.66 -44.52
CA ASP A 16 -28.42 -34.45 -45.04
C ASP A 16 -27.68 -33.39 -44.23
N ALA A 17 -27.41 -33.71 -42.96
CA ALA A 17 -26.32 -33.05 -42.26
C ALA A 17 -25.02 -33.44 -43.01
N GLY A 18 -24.61 -32.59 -43.95
CA GLY A 18 -23.49 -32.86 -44.83
C GLY A 18 -22.18 -33.15 -44.08
N PRO A 19 -21.14 -33.64 -44.76
CA PRO A 19 -19.85 -33.99 -44.16
C PRO A 19 -19.23 -32.88 -43.29
N LEU A 20 -19.59 -31.61 -43.57
CA LEU A 20 -19.20 -30.46 -42.75
C LEU A 20 -19.79 -30.49 -41.33
N ALA A 21 -21.03 -30.92 -41.14
CA ALA A 21 -21.65 -31.03 -39.82
C ALA A 21 -20.96 -32.08 -38.94
N GLY A 22 -20.58 -33.22 -39.54
CA GLY A 22 -19.80 -34.26 -38.85
C GLY A 22 -18.42 -33.78 -38.44
N LEU A 23 -17.70 -33.08 -39.33
CA LEU A 23 -16.40 -32.48 -39.02
C LEU A 23 -16.50 -31.45 -37.89
N LEU A 24 -17.51 -30.57 -37.93
CA LEU A 24 -17.73 -29.56 -36.87
C LEU A 24 -18.04 -30.22 -35.51
N ALA A 25 -18.82 -31.30 -35.47
CA ALA A 25 -19.09 -32.03 -34.25
C ALA A 25 -17.81 -32.68 -33.67
N VAL A 26 -16.97 -33.29 -34.52
CA VAL A 26 -15.68 -33.86 -34.09
C VAL A 26 -14.74 -32.78 -33.57
N LEU A 27 -14.65 -31.64 -34.27
CA LEU A 27 -13.84 -30.50 -33.82
C LEU A 27 -14.34 -29.95 -32.48
N ALA A 28 -15.66 -29.80 -32.30
CA ALA A 28 -16.24 -29.36 -31.04
C ALA A 28 -15.91 -30.34 -29.88
N LEU A 29 -16.04 -31.64 -30.12
CA LEU A 29 -15.68 -32.66 -29.13
C LEU A 29 -14.18 -32.65 -28.80
N ALA A 30 -13.31 -32.46 -29.80
CA ALA A 30 -11.87 -32.37 -29.60
C ALA A 30 -11.49 -31.13 -28.78
N VAL A 31 -12.11 -29.96 -29.07
CA VAL A 31 -11.92 -28.74 -28.27
C VAL A 31 -12.37 -28.96 -26.83
N LEU A 32 -13.55 -29.54 -26.62
CA LEU A 32 -14.06 -29.85 -25.27
C LEU A 32 -13.13 -30.82 -24.51
N ALA A 33 -12.64 -31.86 -25.18
CA ALA A 33 -11.69 -32.80 -24.58
C ALA A 33 -10.37 -32.13 -24.22
N LEU A 34 -9.84 -31.26 -25.08
CA LEU A 34 -8.60 -30.54 -24.82
C LEU A 34 -8.76 -29.54 -23.68
N THR A 35 -9.86 -28.77 -23.64
CA THR A 35 -10.15 -27.85 -22.53
C THR A 35 -10.36 -28.62 -21.23
N GLY A 36 -11.05 -29.76 -21.25
CA GLY A 36 -11.22 -30.62 -20.08
C GLY A 36 -9.89 -31.19 -19.58
N ALA A 37 -9.05 -31.70 -20.48
CA ALA A 37 -7.72 -32.21 -20.15
C ALA A 37 -6.81 -31.11 -19.60
N GLN A 38 -6.84 -29.90 -20.19
CA GLN A 38 -6.10 -28.74 -19.68
C GLN A 38 -6.59 -28.31 -18.30
N GLY A 39 -7.90 -28.34 -18.05
CA GLY A 39 -8.47 -28.07 -16.72
C GLY A 39 -8.03 -29.10 -15.69
N ILE A 40 -8.09 -30.39 -16.01
CA ILE A 40 -7.62 -31.47 -15.13
C ILE A 40 -6.12 -31.33 -14.86
N TRP A 41 -5.32 -31.12 -15.92
CA TRP A 41 -3.88 -30.92 -15.79
C TRP A 41 -3.59 -29.74 -14.88
N PHE A 42 -4.23 -28.58 -15.10
CA PHE A 42 -4.12 -27.42 -14.22
C PHE A 42 -4.39 -27.79 -12.77
N TRP A 43 -5.51 -28.43 -12.44
CA TRP A 43 -5.81 -28.82 -11.05
C TRP A 43 -4.83 -29.85 -10.46
N LEU A 44 -4.26 -30.73 -11.28
CA LEU A 44 -3.29 -31.73 -10.81
C LEU A 44 -1.87 -31.20 -10.69
N THR A 45 -1.54 -30.11 -11.40
CA THR A 45 -0.18 -29.53 -11.42
C THR A 45 -0.08 -28.17 -10.76
N VAL A 46 -1.21 -27.53 -10.46
CA VAL A 46 -1.22 -26.33 -9.63
C VAL A 46 -0.73 -26.75 -8.26
N ASP A 47 0.44 -26.24 -7.91
CA ASP A 47 0.91 -26.21 -6.55
C ASP A 47 -0.17 -25.47 -5.74
N GLU A 48 -0.84 -26.18 -4.82
CA GLU A 48 -1.83 -25.60 -3.89
C GLU A 48 -1.23 -24.46 -3.06
N GLY A 49 0.10 -24.36 -3.09
CA GLY A 49 0.88 -23.44 -2.32
C GLY A 49 1.04 -23.91 -0.89
N PRO A 50 1.68 -23.08 -0.07
CA PRO A 50 1.78 -23.37 1.35
C PRO A 50 0.41 -23.53 1.98
N SER A 51 0.26 -24.61 2.74
CA SER A 51 -0.96 -24.85 3.50
C SER A 51 -1.27 -23.67 4.44
N PRO A 52 -2.54 -23.44 4.81
CA PRO A 52 -2.88 -22.40 5.79
C PRO A 52 -2.05 -22.50 7.09
N ALA A 53 -1.83 -23.72 7.59
CA ALA A 53 -1.04 -23.98 8.78
C ALA A 53 0.44 -23.60 8.61
N ALA A 54 0.99 -23.73 7.39
CA ALA A 54 2.35 -23.30 7.09
C ALA A 54 2.50 -21.78 7.16
N VAL A 55 1.53 -21.03 6.63
CA VAL A 55 1.51 -19.56 6.69
C VAL A 55 1.31 -19.07 8.13
N GLU A 56 0.44 -19.74 8.89
CA GLU A 56 0.22 -19.47 10.32
C GLU A 56 1.51 -19.68 11.13
N ALA A 57 2.17 -20.82 10.98
CA ALA A 57 3.42 -21.13 11.68
C ALA A 57 4.53 -20.12 11.36
N ALA A 58 4.72 -19.78 10.08
CA ALA A 58 5.67 -18.75 9.66
C ALA A 58 5.35 -17.36 10.22
N SER A 59 4.07 -17.00 10.25
CA SER A 59 3.62 -15.73 10.85
C SER A 59 3.87 -15.68 12.35
N GLN A 60 3.71 -16.82 13.04
CA GLN A 60 4.02 -16.94 14.47
C GLN A 60 5.50 -16.72 14.76
N VAL A 61 6.41 -17.26 13.93
CA VAL A 61 7.86 -17.00 14.05
C VAL A 61 8.16 -15.50 14.02
N ILE A 62 7.51 -14.76 13.11
CA ILE A 62 7.66 -13.29 13.04
C ILE A 62 7.10 -12.65 14.31
N ARG A 63 5.88 -13.01 14.74
CA ARG A 63 5.26 -12.42 15.94
C ARG A 63 6.10 -12.65 17.20
N ASP A 64 6.64 -13.85 17.38
CA ASP A 64 7.46 -14.20 18.55
C ASP A 64 8.80 -13.45 18.56
N GLY A 65 9.35 -13.14 17.38
CA GLY A 65 10.61 -12.42 17.24
C GLY A 65 10.48 -10.90 17.10
N TYR A 66 9.28 -10.37 16.82
CA TYR A 66 9.04 -8.98 16.46
C TYR A 66 9.45 -8.01 17.58
N GLN A 67 10.04 -6.87 17.19
CA GLN A 67 10.28 -5.73 18.07
C GLN A 67 9.74 -4.46 17.43
N PRO A 68 9.34 -3.46 18.25
CA PRO A 68 8.93 -2.16 17.74
C PRO A 68 9.99 -1.57 16.78
N GLY A 69 9.54 -1.15 15.60
CA GLY A 69 10.39 -0.60 14.55
C GLY A 69 10.89 -1.63 13.53
N ASP A 70 10.67 -2.93 13.71
CA ASP A 70 10.96 -3.91 12.67
C ASP A 70 10.08 -3.68 11.43
N LEU A 71 10.66 -3.90 10.25
CA LEU A 71 9.94 -4.00 8.99
C LEU A 71 9.58 -5.45 8.69
N ILE A 72 8.40 -5.69 8.14
CA ILE A 72 7.97 -7.02 7.68
C ILE A 72 7.63 -6.94 6.19
N LEU A 73 8.31 -7.74 5.37
CA LEU A 73 8.10 -7.85 3.93
C LEU A 73 7.46 -9.19 3.61
N LEU A 74 6.43 -9.17 2.76
CA LEU A 74 5.78 -10.34 2.20
C LEU A 74 6.25 -10.52 0.77
N VAL A 75 6.98 -11.60 0.52
CA VAL A 75 7.61 -11.89 -0.77
C VAL A 75 7.13 -13.25 -1.26
N PRO A 76 6.50 -13.35 -2.44
CA PRO A 76 6.15 -12.25 -3.33
C PRO A 76 4.98 -11.41 -2.80
N ALA A 77 4.66 -10.29 -3.47
CA ALA A 77 3.60 -9.36 -3.04
C ALA A 77 2.20 -9.99 -2.87
N TYR A 78 1.95 -11.19 -3.40
CA TYR A 78 0.71 -11.93 -3.21
C TYR A 78 0.70 -12.82 -1.95
N ALA A 79 1.76 -12.85 -1.15
CA ALA A 79 1.81 -13.57 0.13
C ALA A 79 0.97 -12.89 1.24
N THR A 80 -0.11 -12.20 0.86
CA THR A 80 -0.95 -11.36 1.73
C THR A 80 -1.75 -12.14 2.75
N ARG A 81 -1.92 -13.46 2.58
CA ARG A 81 -2.59 -14.32 3.56
C ARG A 81 -1.92 -14.27 4.94
N ALA A 82 -0.61 -14.01 5.01
CA ALA A 82 0.09 -13.81 6.27
C ALA A 82 -0.55 -12.71 7.14
N ARG A 83 -1.23 -11.71 6.55
CA ARG A 83 -1.95 -10.67 7.29
C ARG A 83 -3.03 -11.21 8.23
N GLU A 84 -3.64 -12.34 7.88
CA GLU A 84 -4.66 -13.00 8.72
C GLU A 84 -4.08 -13.44 10.07
N HIS A 85 -2.78 -13.76 10.11
CA HIS A 85 -2.08 -14.31 11.27
C HIS A 85 -1.15 -13.29 11.93
N LEU A 86 -0.71 -12.26 11.19
CA LEU A 86 0.15 -11.19 11.69
C LEU A 86 -0.59 -10.15 12.54
N GLY A 87 -1.93 -10.17 12.59
CA GLY A 87 -2.75 -9.39 13.51
C GLY A 87 -2.54 -7.88 13.38
N ASP A 88 -2.07 -7.26 14.46
CA ASP A 88 -1.79 -5.82 14.58
C ASP A 88 -0.47 -5.36 13.94
N LEU A 89 0.34 -6.30 13.43
CA LEU A 89 1.56 -5.95 12.71
C LEU A 89 1.22 -5.44 11.29
N HIS A 90 2.07 -4.59 10.75
CA HIS A 90 1.83 -3.88 9.49
C HIS A 90 2.76 -4.37 8.37
N PRO A 91 2.57 -5.60 7.84
CA PRO A 91 3.45 -6.10 6.80
C PRO A 91 3.26 -5.34 5.48
N LEU A 92 4.33 -5.23 4.71
CA LEU A 92 4.34 -4.64 3.38
C LEU A 92 4.42 -5.76 2.34
N ALA A 93 3.48 -5.74 1.40
CA ALA A 93 3.45 -6.67 0.28
C ALA A 93 3.82 -5.91 -0.98
N VAL A 94 5.11 -5.88 -1.29
CA VAL A 94 5.71 -5.00 -2.31
C VAL A 94 6.27 -5.81 -3.47
N LEU A 95 6.19 -5.27 -4.68
CA LEU A 95 6.67 -5.94 -5.90
C LEU A 95 8.19 -5.85 -6.00
N ASP A 96 8.76 -4.72 -5.57
CA ASP A 96 10.20 -4.52 -5.43
C ASP A 96 10.56 -4.29 -3.96
N PRO A 97 10.90 -5.37 -3.22
CA PRO A 97 11.34 -5.27 -1.83
C PRO A 97 12.53 -4.35 -1.61
N LEU A 98 13.44 -4.20 -2.58
CA LEU A 98 14.68 -3.43 -2.43
C LEU A 98 14.46 -1.91 -2.57
N ALA A 99 13.29 -1.48 -3.06
CA ALA A 99 12.91 -0.08 -3.12
C ALA A 99 12.41 0.48 -1.78
N GLU A 100 12.30 -0.36 -0.76
CA GLU A 100 11.90 0.05 0.59
C GLU A 100 13.04 0.76 1.33
N ASP A 101 12.65 1.57 2.31
CA ASP A 101 13.59 2.30 3.14
C ASP A 101 14.02 1.45 4.33
N PHE A 102 15.19 0.84 4.25
CA PHE A 102 15.73 0.00 5.33
C PHE A 102 16.44 0.81 6.43
N GLU A 103 16.72 2.10 6.24
CA GLU A 103 17.56 2.87 7.16
C GLU A 103 16.89 3.07 8.53
N ALA A 104 15.56 3.16 8.56
CA ALA A 104 14.76 3.38 9.76
C ALA A 104 14.48 2.11 10.58
N HIS A 105 14.73 0.94 10.01
CA HIS A 105 14.31 -0.32 10.60
C HIS A 105 15.53 -1.08 11.07
N PRO A 106 15.72 -1.34 12.38
CA PRO A 106 16.88 -2.09 12.86
C PRO A 106 16.93 -3.52 12.31
N ARG A 107 15.76 -4.11 12.04
CA ARG A 107 15.62 -5.46 11.49
C ARG A 107 14.54 -5.51 10.43
N VAL A 108 14.71 -6.42 9.49
CA VAL A 108 13.73 -6.73 8.44
C VAL A 108 13.41 -8.21 8.51
N TRP A 109 12.12 -8.53 8.63
CA TRP A 109 11.59 -9.87 8.46
C TRP A 109 11.09 -10.04 7.04
N VAL A 110 11.47 -11.13 6.38
CA VAL A 110 11.02 -11.46 5.03
C VAL A 110 10.33 -12.82 5.08
N LEU A 111 9.01 -12.81 4.90
CA LEU A 111 8.22 -14.02 4.70
C LEU A 111 8.21 -14.35 3.20
N GLY A 112 8.95 -15.39 2.83
CA GLY A 112 9.08 -15.91 1.48
C GLY A 112 8.10 -17.03 1.18
N LEU A 113 7.51 -17.04 -0.01
CA LEU A 113 6.86 -18.24 -0.58
C LEU A 113 7.68 -18.75 -1.76
N PHE A 114 7.69 -20.08 -1.96
CA PHE A 114 8.23 -20.72 -3.17
C PHE A 114 9.68 -20.34 -3.51
N GLY A 115 10.53 -20.17 -2.50
CA GLY A 115 11.94 -19.84 -2.69
C GLY A 115 12.24 -18.37 -3.04
N GLN A 116 11.22 -17.49 -3.05
CA GLN A 116 11.39 -16.09 -3.49
C GLN A 116 12.20 -15.26 -2.49
N ALA A 117 12.11 -15.51 -1.19
CA ALA A 117 12.97 -14.81 -0.22
C ALA A 117 14.43 -15.24 -0.40
N GLU A 118 14.68 -16.52 -0.63
CA GLU A 118 16.02 -17.06 -0.85
C GLU A 118 16.68 -16.46 -2.10
N ALA A 119 15.91 -16.25 -3.17
CA ALA A 119 16.37 -15.58 -4.38
C ALA A 119 16.81 -14.12 -4.15
N LEU A 120 16.28 -13.45 -3.11
CA LEU A 120 16.62 -12.07 -2.78
C LEU A 120 17.82 -11.93 -1.83
N ARG A 121 18.27 -13.01 -1.19
CA ARG A 121 19.36 -12.97 -0.17
C ARG A 121 20.61 -12.24 -0.65
N ALA A 122 21.06 -12.53 -1.86
CA ALA A 122 22.25 -11.88 -2.43
C ALA A 122 22.06 -10.37 -2.64
N SER A 123 20.87 -9.96 -3.08
CA SER A 123 20.53 -8.56 -3.27
C SER A 123 20.41 -7.81 -1.94
N PHE A 124 19.80 -8.40 -0.92
CA PHE A 124 19.77 -7.83 0.43
C PHE A 124 21.18 -7.71 1.02
N GLY A 125 22.04 -8.71 0.81
CA GLY A 125 23.46 -8.62 1.19
C GLY A 125 24.18 -7.45 0.50
N THR A 126 23.88 -7.20 -0.77
CA THR A 126 24.44 -6.07 -1.54
C THR A 126 23.90 -4.72 -1.03
N ALA A 127 22.67 -4.69 -0.52
CA ALA A 127 22.07 -3.53 0.15
C ALA A 127 22.61 -3.30 1.58
N GLY A 128 23.61 -4.08 2.02
CA GLY A 128 24.26 -3.93 3.33
C GLY A 128 23.53 -4.62 4.48
N MET A 129 22.53 -5.46 4.19
CA MET A 129 21.80 -6.22 5.21
C MET A 129 22.53 -7.54 5.51
N THR A 130 22.54 -7.95 6.78
CA THR A 130 23.13 -9.21 7.22
C THR A 130 22.03 -10.22 7.55
N LEU A 131 22.01 -11.37 6.87
CA LEU A 131 21.08 -12.45 7.21
C LEU A 131 21.43 -13.02 8.60
N ALA A 132 20.55 -12.78 9.58
CA ALA A 132 20.76 -13.11 10.98
C ALA A 132 20.14 -14.45 11.36
N ALA A 133 19.00 -14.80 10.76
CA ALA A 133 18.33 -16.08 10.98
C ALA A 133 17.47 -16.47 9.77
N THR A 134 17.25 -17.78 9.61
CA THR A 134 16.31 -18.36 8.65
C THR A 134 15.50 -19.43 9.36
N ASP A 135 14.18 -19.40 9.19
CA ASP A 135 13.27 -20.48 9.55
C ASP A 135 12.67 -21.10 8.28
N THR A 136 12.74 -22.43 8.20
CA THR A 136 12.16 -23.23 7.10
C THR A 136 11.28 -24.35 7.65
N SER A 137 10.67 -24.13 8.82
CA SER A 137 9.90 -25.18 9.52
C SER A 137 8.63 -25.59 8.75
N ALA A 138 8.22 -24.78 7.77
CA ALA A 138 7.03 -24.99 6.96
C ALA A 138 7.37 -25.20 5.47
N PRO A 139 6.91 -26.28 4.82
CA PRO A 139 7.15 -26.51 3.41
C PRO A 139 6.65 -25.36 2.53
N GLY A 140 7.52 -24.88 1.62
CA GLY A 140 7.19 -23.80 0.68
C GLY A 140 7.14 -22.40 1.28
N VAL A 141 7.41 -22.24 2.58
CA VAL A 141 7.51 -20.94 3.27
C VAL A 141 8.87 -20.81 3.92
N THR A 142 9.47 -19.63 3.79
CA THR A 142 10.68 -19.26 4.51
C THR A 142 10.46 -17.99 5.28
N VAL A 143 11.08 -17.87 6.45
CA VAL A 143 11.14 -16.63 7.22
C VAL A 143 12.60 -16.28 7.42
N ASP A 144 13.07 -15.27 6.71
CA ASP A 144 14.40 -14.73 6.91
C ASP A 144 14.32 -13.49 7.81
N ARG A 145 15.25 -13.38 8.76
CA ARG A 145 15.47 -12.15 9.53
C ARG A 145 16.80 -11.57 9.16
N TYR A 146 16.79 -10.30 8.79
CA TYR A 146 17.99 -9.53 8.47
C TYR A 146 18.21 -8.44 9.52
N ASP A 147 19.47 -8.25 9.90
CA ASP A 147 19.92 -7.05 10.61
C ASP A 147 20.37 -6.03 9.57
N THR A 148 19.84 -4.81 9.63
CA THR A 148 20.17 -3.73 8.67
C THR A 148 21.26 -2.80 9.18
N GLY A 149 21.65 -2.96 10.46
CA GLY A 149 22.44 -1.98 11.19
C GLY A 149 21.66 -0.70 11.57
N GLY A 150 20.38 -0.58 11.17
CA GLY A 150 19.44 0.50 11.51
C GLY A 150 20.10 1.85 11.72
N ARG A 151 20.49 2.50 10.62
CA ARG A 151 21.30 3.72 10.66
C ARG A 151 20.54 4.90 11.27
N ASP A 152 19.23 4.89 11.19
CA ASP A 152 18.39 5.95 11.70
C ASP A 152 17.50 5.47 12.84
N GLU A 153 17.30 6.34 13.82
CA GLU A 153 16.27 6.20 14.85
C GLU A 153 15.15 7.18 14.57
N VAL A 154 13.91 6.67 14.50
CA VAL A 154 12.71 7.50 14.46
C VAL A 154 12.51 8.14 15.82
N THR A 155 12.64 9.46 15.85
CA THR A 155 12.53 10.29 17.06
C THR A 155 11.18 10.96 17.20
N TYR A 156 10.46 11.10 16.09
CA TYR A 156 9.09 11.58 16.06
C TYR A 156 8.36 11.01 14.83
N ASP A 157 7.25 10.31 15.06
CA ASP A 157 6.34 9.86 14.01
C ASP A 157 5.12 10.79 13.98
N PHE A 158 4.95 11.52 12.88
CA PHE A 158 3.85 12.48 12.73
C PHE A 158 2.47 11.80 12.65
N MET A 159 2.42 10.55 12.20
CA MET A 159 1.18 9.77 12.17
C MET A 159 0.75 9.38 13.59
N ALA A 160 1.69 8.90 14.40
CA ALA A 160 1.44 8.57 15.80
C ALA A 160 1.00 9.79 16.63
N HIS A 161 1.44 11.00 16.25
CA HIS A 161 1.11 12.25 16.94
C HIS A 161 0.01 13.07 16.26
N LEU A 162 -0.75 12.50 15.33
CA LEU A 162 -1.75 13.26 14.58
C LEU A 162 -2.80 13.93 15.50
N LYS A 163 -3.15 13.31 16.62
CA LYS A 163 -4.10 13.86 17.60
C LYS A 163 -3.62 15.18 18.24
N ASP A 164 -2.32 15.42 18.26
CA ASP A 164 -1.72 16.65 18.79
C ASP A 164 -1.64 17.78 17.76
N ALA A 165 -1.94 17.48 16.49
CA ALA A 165 -1.90 18.45 15.41
C ALA A 165 -3.04 19.48 15.52
N ARG A 166 -2.81 20.65 14.90
CA ARG A 166 -3.85 21.63 14.60
C ARG A 166 -4.09 21.58 13.10
N VAL A 167 -5.33 21.31 12.71
CA VAL A 167 -5.71 21.18 11.29
C VAL A 167 -6.68 22.27 10.89
N TRP A 168 -6.44 22.94 9.77
CA TRP A 168 -7.34 23.93 9.21
C TRP A 168 -7.25 24.00 7.69
N HIS A 169 -8.32 24.50 7.08
CA HIS A 169 -8.35 24.90 5.68
C HIS A 169 -8.00 26.38 5.56
N GLU A 170 -7.00 26.70 4.75
CA GLU A 170 -6.58 28.08 4.47
C GLU A 170 -6.96 28.48 3.03
N LYS A 171 -7.78 29.52 2.88
CA LYS A 171 -8.19 30.12 1.60
C LYS A 171 -8.00 31.63 1.65
N GLY A 172 -6.98 32.13 0.95
CA GLY A 172 -6.58 33.53 1.05
C GLY A 172 -6.18 33.89 2.48
N SER A 173 -6.81 34.90 3.08
CA SER A 173 -6.61 35.28 4.49
C SER A 173 -7.50 34.51 5.48
N THR A 174 -8.42 33.67 4.99
CA THR A 174 -9.37 32.96 5.84
C THR A 174 -8.80 31.61 6.27
N ARG A 175 -8.88 31.34 7.58
CA ARG A 175 -8.53 30.03 8.18
C ARG A 175 -9.77 29.42 8.81
N THR A 176 -10.17 28.26 8.32
CA THR A 176 -11.32 27.51 8.84
C THR A 176 -10.83 26.26 9.58
N PRO A 177 -10.97 26.16 10.90
CA PRO A 177 -10.45 25.01 11.65
C PRO A 177 -11.21 23.72 11.34
N CYS A 178 -10.49 22.60 11.29
CA CYS A 178 -11.04 21.25 11.29
C CYS A 178 -11.18 20.81 12.75
N SER A 179 -12.10 21.41 13.50
CA SER A 179 -12.03 21.50 14.97
C SER A 179 -12.51 20.26 15.73
N GLN A 180 -12.93 19.19 15.06
CA GLN A 180 -13.46 18.01 15.71
C GLN A 180 -12.57 16.79 15.44
N TRP A 181 -11.74 16.45 16.43
CA TRP A 181 -11.15 15.12 16.50
C TRP A 181 -12.24 14.08 16.69
N GLN A 182 -12.15 12.98 15.95
CA GLN A 182 -12.97 11.79 16.12
C GLN A 182 -12.03 10.62 16.37
N ASP A 183 -12.32 9.75 17.35
CA ASP A 183 -11.47 8.58 17.65
C ASP A 183 -11.65 7.41 16.65
N VAL A 184 -12.28 7.69 15.50
CA VAL A 184 -12.39 6.78 14.34
C VAL A 184 -11.77 7.45 13.12
N ASN A 185 -10.98 6.71 12.33
CA ASN A 185 -10.51 7.18 11.03
C ASN A 185 -11.64 7.07 9.97
N GLY A 186 -11.40 7.52 8.74
CA GLY A 186 -12.43 7.46 7.68
C GLY A 186 -12.77 6.05 7.21
N GLN A 187 -11.93 5.06 7.54
CA GLN A 187 -12.15 3.63 7.27
C GLN A 187 -12.71 2.86 8.48
N GLY A 188 -13.10 3.56 9.56
CA GLY A 188 -13.66 2.95 10.78
C GLY A 188 -12.62 2.34 11.75
N GLY A 189 -11.33 2.51 11.48
CA GLY A 189 -10.22 2.13 12.37
C GLY A 189 -10.04 3.08 13.55
N ARG A 190 -9.24 2.67 14.55
CA ARG A 190 -9.12 3.35 15.87
C ARG A 190 -8.09 4.49 15.91
N LEU A 191 -7.48 4.85 14.78
CA LEU A 191 -6.39 5.83 14.72
C LEU A 191 -6.89 7.30 14.71
N GLY A 192 -8.21 7.49 14.63
CA GLY A 192 -8.87 8.78 14.67
C GLY A 192 -8.65 9.67 13.44
N ARG A 193 -9.33 10.83 13.42
CA ARG A 193 -9.25 11.82 12.35
C ARG A 193 -9.58 13.23 12.80
N TRP A 194 -9.06 14.21 12.07
CA TRP A 194 -9.52 15.60 12.09
C TRP A 194 -10.50 15.84 10.96
N ALA A 195 -11.79 16.07 11.25
CA ALA A 195 -12.80 16.35 10.24
C ALA A 195 -12.94 17.86 9.96
N CYS A 196 -12.93 18.25 8.70
CA CYS A 196 -13.09 19.64 8.28
C CYS A 196 -14.59 19.97 8.01
N PRO A 197 -15.03 21.21 8.25
CA PRO A 197 -16.46 21.52 8.37
C PRO A 197 -17.25 21.48 7.06
N TYR A 198 -16.60 21.68 5.90
CA TYR A 198 -17.28 21.79 4.60
C TYR A 198 -17.74 20.45 4.03
N ASP A 199 -16.99 19.38 4.31
CA ASP A 199 -17.29 18.03 3.86
C ASP A 199 -16.64 17.04 4.82
N ARG A 200 -17.35 16.67 5.89
CA ARG A 200 -16.76 15.89 6.99
C ARG A 200 -16.50 14.43 6.62
N ASP A 201 -17.17 13.95 5.57
CA ASP A 201 -17.08 12.57 5.11
C ASP A 201 -15.93 12.39 4.12
N TRP A 202 -15.58 13.44 3.38
CA TRP A 202 -14.49 13.42 2.40
C TRP A 202 -13.23 14.19 2.82
N PHE A 203 -13.42 15.35 3.44
CA PHE A 203 -12.37 16.30 3.75
C PHE A 203 -11.95 16.21 5.21
N TYR A 204 -11.00 15.31 5.46
CA TYR A 204 -10.44 15.06 6.79
C TYR A 204 -8.95 14.67 6.70
N VAL A 205 -8.27 14.67 7.85
CA VAL A 205 -6.89 14.15 7.98
C VAL A 205 -6.91 12.95 8.91
N ALA A 206 -6.41 11.81 8.44
CA ALA A 206 -6.41 10.58 9.23
C ALA A 206 -5.29 9.60 8.82
N PRO A 207 -4.87 8.69 9.71
CA PRO A 207 -4.06 7.53 9.32
C PRO A 207 -4.94 6.50 8.60
N GLU A 208 -4.62 6.18 7.36
CA GLU A 208 -5.42 5.27 6.53
C GLU A 208 -4.57 4.35 5.67
N TRP A 209 -5.13 3.19 5.34
CA TRP A 209 -4.55 2.28 4.36
C TRP A 209 -5.03 2.65 2.97
N HIS A 210 -4.10 3.02 2.10
CA HIS A 210 -4.38 3.31 0.71
C HIS A 210 -3.45 2.54 -0.21
N ARG A 211 -3.97 2.19 -1.38
CA ARG A 211 -3.13 1.64 -2.45
C ARG A 211 -2.36 2.78 -3.08
N MET A 212 -1.06 2.82 -2.87
CA MET A 212 -0.10 3.77 -3.43
C MET A 212 0.67 3.05 -4.53
N GLY A 213 0.24 3.21 -5.78
CA GLY A 213 0.73 2.42 -6.90
C GLY A 213 0.22 0.99 -6.81
N ASP A 214 1.12 0.02 -6.69
CA ASP A 214 0.74 -1.40 -6.58
C ASP A 214 0.69 -1.91 -5.14
N HIS A 215 0.90 -1.05 -4.14
CA HIS A 215 1.11 -1.48 -2.76
C HIS A 215 0.16 -0.78 -1.80
N LEU A 216 -0.35 -1.52 -0.81
CA LEU A 216 -1.03 -0.92 0.32
C LEU A 216 -0.01 -0.26 1.25
N ARG A 217 -0.25 1.00 1.58
CA ARG A 217 0.56 1.79 2.51
C ARG A 217 -0.33 2.38 3.59
N LEU A 218 0.14 2.34 4.82
CA LEU A 218 -0.41 3.16 5.88
C LEU A 218 0.17 4.56 5.73
N CYS A 219 -0.69 5.56 5.60
CA CYS A 219 -0.31 6.95 5.33
C CYS A 219 -1.23 7.93 6.06
N LEU A 220 -0.78 9.17 6.20
CA LEU A 220 -1.64 10.31 6.49
C LEU A 220 -2.40 10.68 5.22
N TRP A 221 -3.69 10.36 5.21
CA TRP A 221 -4.67 10.81 4.24
C TRP A 221 -4.91 12.31 4.41
N ALA A 222 -4.65 13.10 3.37
CA ALA A 222 -4.74 14.55 3.43
C ALA A 222 -4.96 15.14 2.04
N HIS A 223 -6.22 15.29 1.61
CA HIS A 223 -6.52 15.83 0.29
C HIS A 223 -6.24 17.32 0.18
N PRO A 224 -5.77 17.78 -0.99
CA PRO A 224 -5.89 19.19 -1.31
C PRO A 224 -7.38 19.59 -1.36
N PRO A 225 -7.76 20.75 -0.82
CA PRO A 225 -9.08 21.32 -1.06
C PRO A 225 -9.20 21.84 -2.50
N ASN A 226 -10.43 21.97 -3.01
CA ASN A 226 -10.70 22.59 -4.33
C ASN A 226 -10.14 24.01 -4.46
N GLU A 227 -9.96 24.72 -3.34
CA GLU A 227 -9.40 26.07 -3.30
C GLU A 227 -8.52 26.22 -2.07
N GLY A 228 -7.36 26.86 -2.20
CA GLY A 228 -6.44 27.10 -1.09
C GLY A 228 -5.63 25.86 -0.71
N ARG A 229 -5.44 25.62 0.60
CA ARG A 229 -4.62 24.51 1.10
C ARG A 229 -5.11 23.93 2.42
N LEU A 230 -4.93 22.63 2.61
CA LEU A 230 -5.15 21.93 3.87
C LEU A 230 -3.86 22.01 4.69
N VAL A 231 -3.93 22.57 5.89
CA VAL A 231 -2.76 22.80 6.75
C VAL A 231 -2.84 21.90 7.98
N ILE A 232 -1.74 21.19 8.25
CA ILE A 232 -1.55 20.29 9.39
C ILE A 232 -0.32 20.77 10.15
N GLN A 233 -0.54 21.37 11.32
CA GLN A 233 0.53 21.95 12.13
C GLN A 233 0.76 21.14 13.40
N PHE A 234 1.99 20.71 13.62
CA PHE A 234 2.44 20.01 14.81
C PHE A 234 3.24 20.98 15.68
N PRO A 235 2.71 21.42 16.83
CA PRO A 235 3.45 22.29 17.73
C PRO A 235 4.46 21.50 18.58
N ARG A 236 5.61 22.11 18.88
CA ARG A 236 6.61 21.57 19.81
C ARG A 236 7.18 20.20 19.40
N VAL A 237 7.45 20.04 18.11
CA VAL A 237 8.10 18.84 17.58
C VAL A 237 9.58 18.87 17.97
N PRO A 238 10.11 17.81 18.61
CA PRO A 238 11.53 17.70 18.94
C PRO A 238 12.33 17.47 17.67
N LEU A 239 13.03 18.50 17.21
CA LEU A 239 13.79 18.43 15.97
C LEU A 239 15.15 17.78 16.23
N THR A 240 15.26 16.51 15.87
CA THR A 240 16.49 15.74 15.98
C THR A 240 16.83 15.11 14.63
N GLY A 241 17.72 15.76 13.89
CA GLY A 241 18.25 15.26 12.61
C GLY A 241 17.50 15.78 11.38
N ARG A 242 16.90 14.87 10.62
CA ARG A 242 16.24 15.15 9.33
C ARG A 242 14.78 14.70 9.35
N LEU A 243 13.93 15.47 8.65
CA LEU A 243 12.57 15.06 8.33
C LEU A 243 12.60 14.28 7.04
N VAL A 244 12.05 13.07 7.06
CA VAL A 244 11.97 12.19 5.90
C VAL A 244 10.55 11.68 5.77
N GLY A 245 10.13 11.45 4.54
CA GLY A 245 8.79 10.98 4.26
C GLY A 245 8.66 10.41 2.87
N ARG A 246 7.48 9.86 2.59
CA ARG A 246 7.06 9.46 1.24
C ARG A 246 5.69 10.03 0.97
N ALA A 247 5.42 10.37 -0.27
CA ALA A 247 4.14 10.96 -0.65
C ALA A 247 3.78 10.59 -2.09
N GLY A 248 2.49 10.72 -2.41
CA GLY A 248 2.02 10.51 -3.75
C GLY A 248 0.52 10.41 -3.86
N HIS A 249 0.07 10.10 -5.07
CA HIS A 249 -1.34 9.82 -5.37
C HIS A 249 -1.67 8.37 -5.03
N THR A 250 -2.83 8.16 -4.40
CA THR A 250 -3.41 6.82 -4.29
C THR A 250 -3.81 6.31 -5.69
N LEU A 251 -4.07 5.02 -5.86
CA LEU A 251 -4.50 4.44 -7.13
C LEU A 251 -5.72 5.17 -7.73
N ASN A 252 -6.71 5.50 -6.88
CA ASN A 252 -7.89 6.23 -7.34
C ASN A 252 -7.54 7.66 -7.74
N GLY A 253 -6.56 8.26 -7.05
CA GLY A 253 -5.98 9.55 -7.40
C GLY A 253 -5.26 9.49 -8.73
N SER A 254 -4.27 8.62 -8.92
CA SER A 254 -3.44 8.59 -10.13
C SER A 254 -4.23 8.33 -11.42
N VAL A 255 -5.36 7.62 -11.35
CA VAL A 255 -6.23 7.37 -12.51
C VAL A 255 -7.09 8.57 -12.88
N ASN A 256 -7.49 9.40 -11.91
CA ASN A 256 -8.51 10.43 -12.10
C ASN A 256 -8.05 11.86 -11.77
N ALA A 257 -6.86 12.01 -11.20
CA ALA A 257 -6.25 13.28 -10.85
C ALA A 257 -5.97 14.10 -12.10
N ARG A 258 -6.12 15.41 -11.98
CA ARG A 258 -6.02 16.36 -13.10
C ARG A 258 -4.83 17.30 -12.99
N ALA A 259 -4.21 17.35 -11.81
CA ALA A 259 -3.09 18.21 -11.52
C ALA A 259 -2.18 17.58 -10.47
N ALA A 260 -0.93 18.04 -10.44
CA ALA A 260 0.00 17.73 -9.38
C ALA A 260 -0.53 18.18 -8.01
N VAL A 261 -0.01 17.55 -6.96
CA VAL A 261 -0.24 17.95 -5.57
C VAL A 261 1.05 18.51 -5.01
N ASP A 262 0.97 19.72 -4.47
CA ASP A 262 2.06 20.36 -3.75
C ASP A 262 1.95 20.03 -2.26
N LEU A 263 3.05 19.55 -1.68
CA LEU A 263 3.28 19.44 -0.24
C LEU A 263 4.32 20.49 0.18
N ASP A 264 3.87 21.55 0.81
CA ASP A 264 4.74 22.54 1.46
C ASP A 264 5.07 22.06 2.88
N VAL A 265 6.35 21.89 3.20
CA VAL A 265 6.82 21.50 4.54
C VAL A 265 7.64 22.65 5.13
N ALA A 266 7.19 23.19 6.26
CA ALA A 266 7.86 24.28 6.97
C ALA A 266 8.29 23.83 8.36
N VAL A 267 9.50 24.24 8.75
CA VAL A 267 10.05 24.07 10.10
C VAL A 267 10.40 25.46 10.61
N GLU A 268 9.56 26.03 11.49
CA GLU A 268 9.71 27.43 11.88
C GLU A 268 11.10 27.72 12.50
N PRO A 269 11.72 28.88 12.24
CA PRO A 269 11.24 30.00 11.43
C PRO A 269 11.56 29.91 9.93
N GLU A 270 12.14 28.79 9.46
CA GLU A 270 12.55 28.64 8.07
C GLU A 270 11.35 28.67 7.11
N PRO A 271 11.53 29.21 5.88
CA PRO A 271 10.49 29.19 4.88
C PRO A 271 10.11 27.75 4.50
N ALA A 272 8.88 27.57 4.04
CA ALA A 272 8.42 26.27 3.58
C ALA A 272 9.24 25.79 2.36
N GLN A 273 9.66 24.52 2.38
CA GLN A 273 10.15 23.82 1.21
C GLN A 273 8.99 23.12 0.51
N ARG A 274 8.86 23.34 -0.80
CA ARG A 274 7.82 22.73 -1.63
C ARG A 274 8.29 21.43 -2.27
N PHE A 275 7.46 20.41 -2.19
CA PHE A 275 7.59 19.16 -2.93
C PHE A 275 6.33 18.98 -3.81
N SER A 276 6.47 19.09 -5.14
CA SER A 276 5.39 18.83 -6.10
C SER A 276 5.37 17.34 -6.46
N PHE A 277 4.21 16.69 -6.47
CA PHE A 277 4.00 15.28 -6.83
C PHE A 277 3.13 15.17 -8.08
N GLU A 278 3.74 14.71 -9.17
CA GLU A 278 3.07 14.53 -10.47
C GLU A 278 2.10 13.34 -10.43
N LEU A 279 1.27 13.18 -11.46
CA LEU A 279 0.19 12.19 -11.47
C LEU A 279 0.68 10.74 -11.37
N GLU A 280 1.88 10.48 -11.90
CA GLU A 280 2.57 9.19 -11.83
C GLU A 280 3.30 8.95 -10.50
N ASP A 281 3.48 9.98 -9.68
CA ASP A 281 4.14 9.87 -8.38
C ASP A 281 3.20 9.19 -7.38
N THR A 282 3.33 7.87 -7.23
CA THR A 282 2.48 7.11 -6.32
C THR A 282 3.08 6.95 -4.93
N TRP A 283 4.41 6.89 -4.77
CA TRP A 283 5.05 6.72 -3.45
C TRP A 283 6.50 7.21 -3.40
N ARG A 284 6.73 8.47 -3.78
CA ARG A 284 8.07 9.06 -3.95
C ARG A 284 8.62 9.59 -2.62
N PRO A 285 9.91 9.34 -2.30
CA PRO A 285 10.53 9.91 -1.10
C PRO A 285 10.73 11.43 -1.20
N TYR A 286 10.70 12.07 -0.04
CA TYR A 286 11.10 13.46 0.16
C TYR A 286 11.86 13.61 1.49
N MET A 287 12.67 14.66 1.60
CA MET A 287 13.53 14.90 2.74
C MET A 287 13.78 16.40 2.93
N LEU A 288 13.89 16.81 4.20
CA LEU A 288 14.23 18.15 4.64
C LEU A 288 15.18 18.05 5.84
N ASP A 289 16.32 18.76 5.78
CA ASP A 289 17.24 18.88 6.92
C ASP A 289 16.64 19.81 8.00
N THR A 290 16.68 19.42 9.28
CA THR A 290 16.04 20.19 10.38
C THR A 290 17.01 20.77 11.40
N ALA A 291 18.29 20.90 11.03
CA ALA A 291 19.44 20.97 11.93
C ALA A 291 19.59 22.24 12.82
N THR A 292 18.63 23.17 12.85
CA THR A 292 18.84 24.48 13.47
C THR A 292 18.12 24.72 14.81
N ALA A 293 17.14 23.90 15.19
CA ALA A 293 16.38 24.08 16.43
C ALA A 293 16.27 22.77 17.22
N THR A 294 16.08 22.87 18.55
CA THR A 294 15.83 21.70 19.43
C THR A 294 14.37 21.29 19.44
N THR A 295 13.48 22.26 19.26
CA THR A 295 12.04 22.07 19.22
C THR A 295 11.44 23.19 18.37
N SER A 296 10.53 22.85 17.46
CA SER A 296 9.85 23.86 16.64
C SER A 296 8.42 23.45 16.28
N THR A 297 7.74 24.33 15.57
CA THR A 297 6.51 24.03 14.86
C THR A 297 6.86 23.44 13.49
N VAL A 298 6.32 22.26 13.19
CA VAL A 298 6.38 21.69 11.84
C VAL A 298 5.01 21.79 11.19
N THR A 299 4.96 22.34 9.99
CA THR A 299 3.71 22.52 9.25
C THR A 299 3.79 21.81 7.91
N PHE A 300 2.80 20.97 7.63
CA PHE A 300 2.54 20.41 6.30
C PHE A 300 1.35 21.16 5.70
N ALA A 301 1.48 21.64 4.46
CA ALA A 301 0.36 22.22 3.74
C ALA A 301 0.19 21.54 2.38
N VAL A 302 -1.00 20.96 2.15
CA VAL A 302 -1.33 20.22 0.93
C VAL A 302 -2.22 21.09 0.05
N SER A 303 -1.82 21.29 -1.21
CA SER A 303 -2.58 22.07 -2.19
C SER A 303 -2.50 21.48 -3.58
N SER A 304 -3.44 21.86 -4.44
CA SER A 304 -3.41 21.57 -5.87
C SER A 304 -4.13 22.68 -6.63
N VAL A 305 -3.72 22.91 -7.87
CA VAL A 305 -4.39 23.88 -8.76
C VAL A 305 -5.74 23.38 -9.28
N ASP A 306 -5.94 22.06 -9.30
CA ASP A 306 -7.23 21.40 -9.56
C ASP A 306 -7.29 20.15 -8.69
N ALA A 307 -7.91 20.27 -7.51
CA ALA A 307 -7.97 19.18 -6.55
C ALA A 307 -8.88 18.03 -6.99
N GLY A 308 -9.83 18.25 -7.91
CA GLY A 308 -10.78 17.26 -8.45
C GLY A 308 -11.01 16.03 -7.55
N VAL A 309 -10.39 14.91 -7.94
CA VAL A 309 -10.33 13.65 -7.18
C VAL A 309 -8.88 13.27 -6.88
N ASN A 310 -8.04 14.26 -6.58
CA ASN A 310 -6.63 14.09 -6.23
C ASN A 310 -6.54 13.43 -4.85
N HIS A 311 -6.58 12.09 -4.86
CA HIS A 311 -6.45 11.34 -3.64
C HIS A 311 -4.97 11.31 -3.23
N PHE A 312 -4.59 12.10 -2.21
CA PHE A 312 -3.20 12.27 -1.79
C PHE A 312 -2.94 11.71 -0.38
N CYS A 313 -1.77 11.11 -0.23
CA CYS A 313 -1.33 10.51 1.03
C CYS A 313 0.17 10.76 1.25
N PHE A 314 0.58 10.88 2.50
CA PHE A 314 2.01 10.99 2.84
C PHE A 314 2.37 10.32 4.17
N THR A 315 3.65 9.99 4.36
CA THR A 315 4.25 9.69 5.67
C THR A 315 5.29 10.75 6.00
N ALA A 316 5.51 10.99 7.28
CA ALA A 316 6.58 11.87 7.74
C ALA A 316 7.11 11.36 9.07
N GLU A 317 8.43 11.40 9.22
CA GLU A 317 9.15 11.02 10.43
C GLU A 317 10.35 11.97 10.61
N LEU A 318 10.67 12.30 11.87
CA LEU A 318 11.99 12.85 12.20
C LEU A 318 12.93 11.73 12.58
N ARG A 319 14.10 11.74 11.96
CA ARG A 319 15.12 10.73 12.15
C ARG A 319 16.45 11.35 12.52
N ARG A 320 17.10 10.74 13.51
CA ARG A 320 18.51 11.00 13.82
C ARG A 320 19.34 9.81 13.39
N THR A 321 20.51 10.06 12.82
CA THR A 321 21.49 9.01 12.59
C THR A 321 21.97 8.48 13.94
N ARG A 322 21.96 7.17 14.11
CA ARG A 322 22.53 6.52 15.30
C ARG A 322 24.05 6.66 15.25
N GLU A 323 24.64 7.05 16.38
CA GLU A 323 26.08 6.97 16.55
C GLU A 323 26.46 5.48 16.60
N THR A 324 27.36 5.06 15.70
CA THR A 324 27.94 3.72 15.77
C THR A 324 28.78 3.65 17.07
N PRO A 325 28.50 2.69 17.96
CA PRO A 325 29.21 2.56 19.23
C PRO A 325 30.71 2.26 19.09
#